data_AF-A0A2G9U922-F1
#
_entry.id   AF-A0A2G9U922-F1
#
_cell.length_a   1.000
_cell.length_b   1.000
_cell.length_c   1.000
_cell.angle_alpha   90.00
_cell.angle_beta   90.00
_cell.angle_gamma   90.00
#
_symmetry.space_group_name_H-M   'P 1'
#
loop_
_entity.id
_entity.type
_entity.pdbx_description
1 polymer ?
#
loop_
_entity_poly.entity_id
_entity_poly.type
_entity_poly.pdbx_seq_one_letter_code
_entity_poly.pdbx_strand_id
1 'polypeptide(L)'
;MTLCNEINARKVHGERNVFKGIFSNPIFCVIWITTLISQVLIVQFGGHWFSTAPLNAIQWAICIACGLGELIWGQIRVVKAFQSVNDSSHPNSLTTSTADRLRASYRRLKIARELEQQKSLVIIYYVDATL
;
A
#
# COMPACT_ATOMS: atom_id res chain seq x y z
N MET A 1 -11.28 -20.52 3.85
CA MET A 1 -10.24 -19.62 4.38
C MET A 1 -8.85 -20.24 4.31
N THR A 2 -8.60 -21.36 5.00
CA THR A 2 -7.28 -22.03 5.07
C THR A 2 -6.56 -22.22 3.73
N LEU A 3 -7.25 -22.77 2.72
CA LEU A 3 -6.68 -22.98 1.38
C LEU A 3 -6.26 -21.68 0.67
N CYS A 4 -6.98 -20.59 0.90
CA CYS A 4 -6.70 -19.27 0.31
C CYS A 4 -5.57 -18.57 1.06
N ASN A 5 -5.51 -18.74 2.38
CA ASN A 5 -4.38 -18.27 3.18
C ASN A 5 -3.07 -18.98 2.83
N GLU A 6 -3.10 -20.29 2.54
CA GLU A 6 -1.93 -21.04 2.12
C GLU A 6 -1.36 -20.51 0.79
N ILE A 7 -2.24 -20.10 -0.13
CA ILE A 7 -1.85 -19.43 -1.38
C ILE A 7 -1.21 -18.07 -1.08
N ASN A 8 -1.83 -17.23 -0.24
CA ASN A 8 -1.29 -15.91 0.12
C ASN A 8 0.06 -16.01 0.86
N ALA A 9 0.24 -17.00 1.74
CA ALA A 9 1.46 -17.20 2.52
C ALA A 9 2.67 -17.58 1.65
N ARG A 10 2.44 -18.14 0.44
CA ARG A 10 3.50 -18.56 -0.49
C ARG A 10 4.35 -17.38 -1.01
N LYS A 11 3.81 -16.15 -1.01
CA LYS A 11 4.50 -14.95 -1.51
C LYS A 11 4.32 -13.78 -0.55
N VAL A 12 5.00 -13.83 0.59
CA VAL A 12 5.06 -12.74 1.59
C VAL A 12 6.01 -11.60 1.19
N HIS A 13 7.00 -11.86 0.33
CA HIS A 13 8.00 -10.88 -0.09
C HIS A 13 7.55 -10.10 -1.34
N GLY A 14 6.65 -9.12 -1.20
CA GLY A 14 6.41 -8.02 -2.17
C GLY A 14 6.08 -8.35 -3.64
N GLU A 15 6.04 -9.63 -4.03
CA GLU A 15 5.80 -10.08 -5.39
C GLU A 15 4.30 -10.10 -5.69
N ARG A 16 3.85 -9.27 -6.65
CA ARG A 16 2.44 -9.13 -7.03
C ARG A 16 1.79 -10.37 -7.67
N ASN A 17 2.56 -11.41 -7.98
CA ASN A 17 2.05 -12.58 -8.71
C ASN A 17 2.02 -13.84 -7.84
N VAL A 18 1.05 -13.94 -6.93
CA VAL A 18 0.82 -15.16 -6.13
C VAL A 18 0.51 -16.39 -6.99
N PHE A 19 0.01 -16.16 -8.21
CA PHE A 19 -0.32 -17.20 -9.19
C PHE A 19 0.86 -17.62 -10.09
N LYS A 20 1.96 -16.83 -10.13
CA LYS A 20 3.09 -17.15 -11.02
C LYS A 20 3.89 -18.31 -10.44
N GLY A 21 3.99 -19.39 -11.22
CA GLY A 21 4.70 -20.60 -10.82
C GLY A 21 3.94 -21.48 -9.83
N ILE A 22 2.61 -21.29 -9.69
CA ILE A 22 1.82 -22.10 -8.75
C ILE A 22 1.88 -23.59 -9.12
N PHE A 23 1.72 -23.89 -10.42
CA PHE A 23 1.80 -25.22 -11.03
C PHE A 23 3.24 -25.70 -11.28
N SER A 24 4.24 -24.82 -11.16
CA SER A 24 5.66 -25.20 -11.32
C SER A 24 6.24 -25.88 -10.08
N ASN A 25 5.55 -25.83 -8.94
CA ASN A 25 5.94 -26.52 -7.72
C ASN A 25 4.94 -27.67 -7.46
N PRO A 26 5.26 -28.91 -7.86
CA PRO A 26 4.34 -30.04 -7.71
C PRO A 26 4.02 -30.36 -6.25
N ILE A 27 4.95 -30.12 -5.31
CA ILE A 27 4.73 -30.37 -3.88
C ILE A 27 3.59 -29.50 -3.35
N PHE A 28 3.58 -28.20 -3.70
CA PHE A 28 2.48 -27.31 -3.32
C PHE A 28 1.14 -27.77 -3.88
N CYS A 29 1.13 -28.19 -5.16
CA CYS A 29 -0.09 -28.63 -5.82
C CYS A 29 -0.66 -29.92 -5.16
N VAL A 30 0.21 -30.86 -4.81
CA VAL A 30 -0.18 -32.09 -4.09
C VAL A 30 -0.77 -31.79 -2.72
N ILE A 31 -0.10 -30.95 -1.92
CA ILE A 31 -0.59 -30.59 -0.58
C ILE A 31 -1.95 -29.89 -0.69
N TRP A 32 -2.07 -28.91 -1.59
CA TRP A 32 -3.30 -28.12 -1.75
C TRP A 32 -4.49 -28.97 -2.24
N ILE A 33 -4.27 -29.89 -3.19
CA ILE A 33 -5.31 -30.80 -3.68
C ILE A 33 -5.71 -31.80 -2.59
N THR A 34 -4.73 -32.35 -1.88
CA THR A 34 -4.99 -33.34 -0.81
C THR A 34 -5.80 -32.71 0.32
N THR A 35 -5.47 -31.48 0.73
CA THR A 35 -6.22 -30.75 1.77
C THR A 35 -7.63 -30.36 1.32
N LEU A 36 -7.81 -29.95 0.05
CA LEU A 36 -9.14 -29.69 -0.52
C LEU A 36 -10.03 -30.94 -0.47
N ILE A 37 -9.53 -32.07 -0.98
CA ILE A 37 -10.28 -33.33 -1.01
C ILE A 37 -10.61 -33.79 0.42
N SER A 38 -9.63 -33.74 1.32
CA SER A 38 -9.83 -34.12 2.71
C SER A 38 -10.86 -33.24 3.41
N GLN A 39 -10.89 -31.93 3.15
CA GLN A 39 -11.91 -31.02 3.70
C GLN A 39 -13.32 -31.39 3.25
N VAL A 40 -13.50 -31.67 1.95
CA VAL A 40 -14.82 -32.08 1.43
C VAL A 40 -15.27 -33.41 2.04
N LEU A 41 -14.37 -34.39 2.15
CA LEU A 41 -14.68 -35.68 2.74
C LEU A 41 -15.05 -35.58 4.23
N ILE A 42 -14.30 -34.79 5.00
CA ILE A 42 -14.55 -34.61 6.43
C ILE A 42 -15.85 -33.82 6.68
N VAL A 43 -16.14 -32.79 5.88
CA VAL A 43 -17.35 -31.99 6.06
C VAL A 43 -18.60 -32.80 5.70
N GLN A 44 -18.56 -33.59 4.63
CA GLN A 44 -19.74 -34.36 4.19
C GLN A 44 -19.92 -35.69 4.92
N PHE A 45 -18.84 -36.34 5.36
CA PHE A 45 -18.89 -37.71 5.91
C PHE A 45 -18.28 -37.86 7.31
N GLY A 46 -17.66 -36.82 7.86
CA GLY A 46 -16.97 -36.87 9.16
C GLY A 46 -17.87 -36.82 10.39
N GLY A 47 -19.19 -36.79 10.23
CA GLY A 47 -20.11 -36.30 11.25
C GLY A 47 -20.06 -36.97 12.62
N HIS A 48 -19.86 -38.29 12.69
CA HIS A 48 -19.79 -38.98 13.98
C HIS A 48 -18.44 -38.83 14.70
N TRP A 49 -17.36 -38.71 13.93
CA TRP A 49 -15.98 -38.68 14.46
C TRP A 49 -15.47 -37.27 14.71
N PHE A 50 -15.93 -36.31 13.91
CA PHE A 50 -15.47 -34.92 13.92
C PHE A 50 -16.58 -33.93 14.32
N SER A 51 -17.76 -34.42 14.72
CA SER A 51 -18.95 -33.59 15.01
C SER A 51 -19.24 -32.56 13.91
N THR A 52 -19.06 -32.96 12.65
CA THR A 52 -19.34 -32.12 11.49
C THR A 52 -20.76 -32.35 10.96
N ALA A 53 -21.46 -31.28 10.61
CA ALA A 53 -22.71 -31.36 9.88
C ALA A 53 -22.43 -31.13 8.38
N PRO A 54 -23.05 -31.92 7.48
CA PRO A 54 -22.91 -31.70 6.04
C PRO A 54 -23.45 -30.33 5.67
N LEU A 55 -22.67 -29.58 4.91
CA LEU A 55 -23.03 -28.22 4.51
C LEU A 55 -23.91 -28.23 3.27
N ASN A 56 -24.91 -27.34 3.24
CA ASN A 56 -25.72 -27.11 2.05
C ASN A 56 -24.93 -26.33 0.98
N ALA A 57 -25.32 -26.43 -0.29
CA ALA A 57 -24.65 -25.78 -1.41
C ALA A 57 -24.51 -24.25 -1.24
N ILE A 58 -25.49 -23.59 -0.64
CA ILE A 58 -25.43 -22.15 -0.34
C ILE A 58 -24.36 -21.84 0.71
N GLN A 59 -24.25 -22.66 1.75
CA GLN A 59 -23.23 -22.49 2.79
C GLN A 59 -21.84 -22.73 2.22
N TRP A 60 -21.68 -23.76 1.36
CA TRP A 60 -20.47 -23.98 0.58
C TRP A 60 -20.10 -22.76 -0.27
N ALA A 61 -21.07 -22.17 -0.98
CA ALA A 61 -20.85 -20.99 -1.80
C ALA A 61 -20.40 -19.78 -0.96
N ILE A 62 -20.99 -19.57 0.22
CA ILE A 62 -20.56 -18.52 1.15
C ILE A 62 -19.12 -18.77 1.62
N CYS A 63 -18.78 -20.00 2.01
CA CYS A 63 -17.42 -20.34 2.44
C CYS A 63 -16.38 -20.10 1.32
N ILE A 64 -16.73 -20.42 0.08
CA ILE A 64 -15.87 -20.18 -1.09
C ILE A 64 -15.74 -18.67 -1.34
N ALA A 65 -16.86 -17.93 -1.33
CA ALA A 65 -16.87 -16.49 -1.55
C ALA A 65 -16.00 -15.75 -0.52
N CYS A 66 -16.13 -16.11 0.76
CA CYS A 66 -15.32 -15.51 1.80
C CYS A 66 -13.82 -15.91 1.67
N GLY A 67 -13.52 -17.14 1.24
CA GLY A 67 -12.14 -17.57 0.96
C GLY A 67 -11.49 -16.80 -0.19
N LEU A 68 -12.22 -16.61 -1.29
CA LEU A 68 -11.76 -15.78 -2.42
C LEU A 68 -11.58 -14.31 -2.01
N GLY A 69 -12.43 -13.81 -1.11
CA GLY A 69 -12.29 -12.48 -0.51
C GLY A 69 -10.95 -12.26 0.19
N GLU A 70 -10.44 -13.28 0.90
CA GLU A 70 -9.11 -13.22 1.54
C GLU A 70 -7.96 -13.11 0.53
N LEU A 71 -8.05 -13.75 -0.64
CA LEU A 71 -7.07 -13.61 -1.72
C LEU A 71 -7.01 -12.17 -2.24
N ILE A 72 -8.18 -11.56 -2.47
CA ILE A 72 -8.30 -10.17 -2.93
C ILE A 72 -7.77 -9.21 -1.87
N TRP A 73 -8.14 -9.41 -0.60
CA TRP A 73 -7.66 -8.59 0.51
C TRP A 73 -6.14 -8.65 0.67
N GLY A 74 -5.54 -9.84 0.49
CA GLY A 74 -4.10 -10.03 0.44
C GLY A 74 -3.42 -9.15 -0.62
N GLN A 75 -3.98 -9.07 -1.83
CA GLN A 75 -3.45 -8.20 -2.89
C GLN A 75 -3.54 -6.71 -2.52
N ILE A 76 -4.66 -6.28 -1.93
CA ILE A 76 -4.86 -4.88 -1.52
C ILE A 76 -3.82 -4.47 -0.46
N ARG A 77 -3.51 -5.36 0.50
CA ARG A 77 -2.49 -5.12 1.53
C ARG A 77 -1.10 -4.96 0.91
N VAL A 78 -0.75 -5.82 -0.06
CA VAL A 78 0.53 -5.73 -0.79
C VAL A 78 0.63 -4.44 -1.61
N VAL A 79 -0.43 -4.05 -2.31
CA VAL A 79 -0.45 -2.79 -3.09
C VAL A 79 -0.29 -1.57 -2.19
N LYS A 80 -0.99 -1.52 -1.06
CA LYS A 80 -0.86 -0.42 -0.08
C LYS A 80 0.52 -0.39 0.58
N ALA A 81 1.10 -1.55 0.91
CA ALA A 81 2.46 -1.63 1.45
C ALA A 81 3.49 -1.14 0.42
N PHE A 82 3.31 -1.49 -0.85
CA PHE A 82 4.18 -1.00 -1.94
C PHE A 82 4.02 0.51 -2.16
N GLN A 83 2.79 1.03 -2.11
CA GLN A 83 2.53 2.47 -2.15
C GLN A 83 3.19 3.19 -0.97
N SER A 84 3.13 2.63 0.24
CA SER A 84 3.81 3.19 1.41
C SER A 84 5.33 3.26 1.24
N VAL A 85 5.96 2.25 0.64
CA VAL A 85 7.40 2.29 0.28
C VAL A 85 7.67 3.35 -0.79
N ASN A 86 6.79 3.48 -1.79
CA ASN A 86 6.93 4.47 -2.86
C ASN A 86 6.68 5.92 -2.37
N ASP A 87 5.78 6.12 -1.42
CA ASP A 87 5.54 7.41 -0.75
C ASP A 87 6.70 7.79 0.19
N SER A 88 7.36 6.78 0.77
CA SER A 88 8.62 6.98 1.52
C SER A 88 9.77 7.44 0.61
N SER A 89 9.62 7.28 -0.71
CA SER A 89 10.58 7.71 -1.72
C SER A 89 10.39 9.19 -2.13
N HIS A 90 9.71 10.00 -1.30
CA HIS A 90 9.71 11.45 -1.45
C HIS A 90 11.16 11.96 -1.35
N PRO A 91 11.59 12.92 -2.20
CA PRO A 91 12.98 13.37 -2.22
C PRO A 91 13.32 13.88 -0.84
N ASN A 92 14.45 13.40 -0.31
CA ASN A 92 14.94 13.57 1.05
C ASN A 92 14.37 14.82 1.73
N SER A 93 13.88 14.72 2.96
CA SER A 93 13.45 15.89 3.76
C SER A 93 14.46 17.04 3.74
N LEU A 94 15.76 16.74 3.56
CA LEU A 94 16.81 17.73 3.28
C LEU A 94 16.55 18.54 2.00
N THR A 95 16.19 17.93 0.86
CA THR A 95 15.98 18.65 -0.41
C THR A 95 14.70 19.48 -0.40
N THR A 96 13.60 18.95 0.15
CA THR A 96 12.33 19.70 0.26
C THR A 96 12.45 20.81 1.30
N SER A 97 13.05 20.55 2.47
CA SER A 97 13.26 21.58 3.49
C SER A 97 14.23 22.68 3.03
N THR A 98 15.30 22.33 2.29
CA THR A 98 16.25 23.33 1.79
C THR A 98 15.64 24.18 0.67
N ALA A 99 14.85 23.56 -0.23
CA ALA A 99 14.12 24.30 -1.28
C ALA A 99 13.09 25.27 -0.68
N ASP A 100 12.37 24.87 0.37
CA ASP A 100 11.41 25.74 1.05
C ASP A 100 12.10 26.85 1.85
N ARG A 101 13.24 26.56 2.50
CA ARG A 101 14.10 27.57 3.14
C ARG A 101 14.64 28.57 2.12
N LEU A 102 15.05 28.11 0.94
CA LEU A 102 15.51 28.96 -0.16
C LEU A 102 14.40 29.86 -0.70
N ARG A 103 13.20 29.31 -0.95
CA ARG A 103 12.04 30.12 -1.36
C ARG A 103 11.63 31.14 -0.31
N ALA A 104 11.70 30.79 0.97
CA ALA A 104 11.44 31.72 2.06
C ALA A 104 12.50 32.82 2.13
N SER A 105 13.79 32.47 1.99
CA SER A 105 14.90 33.43 1.99
C SER A 105 14.83 34.37 0.78
N TYR A 106 14.56 33.85 -0.41
CA TYR A 106 14.41 34.66 -1.63
C TYR A 106 13.23 35.63 -1.54
N ARG A 107 12.10 35.20 -0.95
CA ARG A 107 10.95 36.10 -0.70
C ARG A 107 11.32 37.24 0.25
N ARG A 108 12.08 36.96 1.31
CA ARG A 108 12.55 38.00 2.25
C ARG A 108 13.49 38.99 1.59
N LEU A 109 14.44 38.51 0.78
CA LEU A 109 15.36 39.37 0.04
C LEU A 109 14.63 40.24 -1.00
N LYS A 110 13.63 39.68 -1.68
CA LYS A 110 12.82 40.45 -2.62
C LYS A 110 12.15 41.63 -1.91
N ILE A 111 11.48 41.38 -0.78
CA ILE A 111 10.82 42.45 0.01
C ILE A 111 11.85 43.48 0.52
N ALA A 112 13.01 43.02 1.00
CA ALA A 112 14.06 43.93 1.49
C ALA A 112 14.61 44.85 0.38
N ARG A 113 14.80 44.33 -0.84
CA ARG A 113 15.25 45.14 -1.99
C ARG A 113 14.22 46.19 -2.40
N GLU A 114 12.93 45.85 -2.37
CA GLU A 114 11.83 46.80 -2.65
C GLU A 114 11.81 47.92 -1.59
N LEU A 115 12.00 47.58 -0.31
CA LEU A 115 12.08 48.57 0.78
C LEU A 115 13.29 49.50 0.62
N GLU A 116 14.45 48.99 0.18
CA GLU A 116 15.62 49.83 -0.10
C GLU A 116 15.40 50.77 -1.29
N GLN A 117 14.79 50.29 -2.38
CA GLN A 117 14.43 51.17 -3.49
C GLN A 117 13.45 52.26 -3.06
N GLN A 118 12.47 51.92 -2.23
CA GLN A 118 11.51 52.90 -1.74
C GLN A 118 12.18 53.95 -0.84
N LYS A 119 13.09 53.54 0.05
CA LYS A 119 13.87 54.48 0.87
C LYS A 119 14.74 55.39 0.01
N SER A 120 15.40 54.87 -1.00
CA SER A 120 16.26 55.66 -1.89
C SER A 120 15.44 56.71 -2.65
N LEU A 121 14.23 56.36 -3.12
CA LEU A 121 13.33 57.31 -3.77
C LEU A 121 12.85 58.41 -2.82
N VAL A 122 12.53 58.08 -1.57
CA VAL A 122 12.12 59.07 -0.56
C VAL A 122 13.27 60.03 -0.23
N ILE A 123 14.50 59.54 -0.11
CA ILE A 123 15.68 60.39 0.16
C ILE A 123 15.93 61.34 -1.02
N ILE A 124 15.89 60.86 -2.26
CA ILE A 124 16.07 61.70 -3.46
C ILE A 124 15.00 62.79 -3.50
N TYR A 125 13.73 62.45 -3.26
CA TYR A 125 12.63 63.41 -3.22
C TYR A 125 12.80 64.49 -2.13
N TYR A 126 13.30 64.11 -0.94
CA TYR A 126 13.57 65.06 0.13
C TYR A 126 14.75 66.01 -0.18
N VAL A 127 15.77 65.51 -0.86
CA VAL A 127 16.94 66.31 -1.26
C VAL A 127 16.54 67.33 -2.33
N ASP A 128 15.77 66.93 -3.35
CA ASP A 128 15.28 67.85 -4.39
C ASP A 128 14.29 68.90 -3.85
N ALA A 129 13.48 68.57 -2.84
CA ALA A 129 12.55 69.51 -2.23
C ALA A 129 13.21 70.58 -1.34
N THR A 130 14.49 70.41 -0.99
CA THR A 130 15.24 71.34 -0.12
C THR A 130 16.14 72.30 -0.91
N LEU A 131 16.31 72.08 -2.23
CA LEU A 131 17.06 72.92 -3.16
C LEU A 131 16.12 73.91 -3.90
#